data_AF-A0A6C8GS35-F1
#
_entry.id   AF-A0A6C8GS35-F1
#
_cell.length_a   1.000
_cell.length_b   1.000
_cell.length_c   1.000
_cell.angle_alpha   90.00
_cell.angle_beta   90.00
_cell.angle_gamma   90.00
#
_symmetry.space_group_name_H-M   'P 1'
#
loop_
_entity.id
_entity.type
_entity.pdbx_description
1 polymer ?
#
loop_
_entity_poly.entity_id
_entity_poly.type
_entity_poly.pdbx_seq_one_letter_code
_entity_poly.pdbx_strand_id
1 'polypeptide(L)' 'MSEIVRELSQLGWDESKIGQELGMDADEVLRLKQINGLQELFADRRFSRAWTVK' A
#
# COMPACT_ATOMS: atom_id res chain seq x y z
N MET A 1 9.49 5.13 -2.05
CA MET A 1 9.28 3.85 -2.77
C MET A 1 7.84 3.36 -2.67
N SER A 2 7.19 3.36 -1.50
CA SER A 2 5.76 2.96 -1.40
C SER A 2 4.80 3.93 -2.12
N GLU A 3 5.04 5.25 -2.06
CA GLU A 3 4.17 6.25 -2.73
C GLU A 3 4.18 6.13 -4.26
N ILE A 4 5.34 5.95 -4.88
CA ILE A 4 5.41 5.83 -6.35
C ILE A 4 4.72 4.54 -6.85
N VAL A 5 4.83 3.43 -6.11
CA VAL A 5 4.10 2.19 -6.41
C VAL A 5 2.58 2.40 -6.27
N ARG A 6 2.14 3.16 -5.27
CA ARG A 6 0.73 3.51 -5.05
C ARG A 6 0.18 4.36 -6.20
N GLU A 7 0.88 5.42 -6.58
CA GLU A 7 0.51 6.30 -7.70
C GLU A 7 0.42 5.53 -9.02
N LEU A 8 1.43 4.71 -9.35
CA LEU A 8 1.42 3.90 -10.56
C LEU A 8 0.28 2.87 -10.57
N SER A 9 -0.02 2.25 -9.42
CA SER A 9 -1.21 1.39 -9.29
C SER A 9 -2.53 2.14 -9.48
N GLN A 10 -2.66 3.36 -8.97
CA GLN A 10 -3.84 4.21 -9.18
C GLN A 10 -4.00 4.65 -10.65
N LEU A 11 -2.88 4.75 -11.38
CA LEU A 11 -2.86 4.96 -12.84
C LEU A 11 -3.15 3.68 -13.64
N GLY A 12 -3.45 2.56 -12.97
CA GLY A 12 -3.86 1.31 -13.61
C GLY A 12 -2.70 0.42 -14.08
N TRP A 13 -1.48 0.65 -13.59
CA TRP A 13 -0.35 -0.21 -13.93
C TRP A 13 -0.38 -1.51 -13.13
N ASP A 14 -0.05 -2.62 -13.78
CA ASP A 14 0.14 -3.92 -13.14
C ASP A 14 1.51 -4.04 -12.44
N GLU A 15 1.63 -5.02 -11.55
CA GLU A 15 2.83 -5.23 -10.73
C GLU A 15 4.07 -5.56 -11.56
N SER A 16 3.91 -6.28 -12.68
CA SER A 16 5.01 -6.66 -13.57
C SER A 16 5.61 -5.44 -14.27
N LYS A 17 4.77 -4.53 -14.76
CA LYS A 17 5.19 -3.28 -15.40
C LYS A 17 5.86 -2.35 -14.41
N ILE A 18 5.30 -2.21 -13.20
CA ILE A 18 5.91 -1.40 -12.12
C ILE A 18 7.28 -1.99 -11.75
N GLY A 19 7.36 -3.32 -11.61
CA GLY A 19 8.61 -4.02 -11.30
C GLY A 19 9.68 -3.79 -12.37
N GLN A 20 9.33 -3.94 -13.65
CA GLN A 20 10.26 -3.73 -14.76
C GLN A 20 10.82 -2.31 -14.79
N GLU A 21 9.98 -1.29 -14.63
CA GLU A 21 10.39 0.12 -14.73
C GLU A 21 11.13 0.63 -13.48
N LEU A 22 10.80 0.09 -12.30
CA LEU A 22 11.47 0.47 -11.04
C LEU A 22 12.68 -0.43 -10.70
N GLY A 23 12.93 -1.47 -11.50
CA GLY A 23 13.97 -2.46 -11.22
C GLY A 23 13.68 -3.29 -9.96
N MET A 24 12.40 -3.59 -9.71
CA MET A 24 11.90 -4.32 -8.55
C MET A 24 11.33 -5.68 -8.94
N ASP A 25 11.37 -6.63 -8.00
CA ASP A 25 10.64 -7.89 -8.15
C ASP A 25 9.12 -7.65 -8.02
N ALA A 26 8.31 -8.36 -8.80
CA ALA A 26 6.86 -8.28 -8.77
C ALA A 26 6.29 -8.61 -7.36
N ASP A 27 6.90 -9.53 -6.63
CA ASP A 27 6.49 -9.86 -5.26
C ASP A 27 6.75 -8.70 -4.28
N GLU A 28 7.81 -7.93 -4.53
CA GLU A 28 8.15 -6.75 -3.74
C GLU A 28 7.16 -5.61 -3.98
N VAL A 29 6.76 -5.42 -5.24
CA VAL A 29 5.69 -4.49 -5.63
C VAL A 29 4.35 -4.90 -5.01
N LEU A 30 4.00 -6.20 -5.05
CA LEU A 30 2.78 -6.74 -4.46
C LEU A 30 2.72 -6.49 -2.94
N ARG A 31 3.82 -6.73 -2.23
CA ARG A 31 3.90 -6.47 -0.77
C ARG A 31 3.65 -4.99 -0.45
N LEU A 32 4.27 -4.08 -1.20
CA LEU A 32 4.08 -2.64 -1.00
C LEU A 32 2.62 -2.23 -1.26
N LYS A 33 2.00 -2.79 -2.29
CA LYS A 33 0.60 -2.55 -2.65
C LYS A 33 -0.37 -3.03 -1.55
N GLN A 34 -0.13 -4.21 -0.98
CA GLN A 34 -0.94 -4.77 0.12
C GLN A 34 -0.84 -3.94 1.41
N ILE A 35 0.38 -3.53 1.80
CA ILE A 35 0.60 -2.69 2.98
C ILE A 35 -0.11 -1.34 2.83
N ASN A 36 0.07 -0.69 1.68
CA ASN A 36 -0.58 0.60 1.42
C ASN A 36 -2.11 0.48 1.33
N GLY A 37 -2.63 -0.58 0.70
CA GLY A 37 -4.07 -0.81 0.56
C GLY A 37 -4.77 -1.01 1.91
N LEU A 38 -4.12 -1.70 2.85
CA LEU A 38 -4.63 -1.80 4.23
C LEU A 38 -4.68 -0.43 4.89
N GLN A 39 -3.65 0.40 4.74
CA GLN A 39 -3.61 1.73 5.35
C GLN A 39 -4.74 2.64 4.82
N GLU A 40 -4.99 2.66 3.51
CA GLU A 40 -6.09 3.43 2.91
C GLU A 40 -7.47 2.97 3.39
N LEU A 41 -7.67 1.66 3.58
CA LEU A 41 -8.95 1.08 4.04
C LEU A 41 -9.35 1.52 5.46
N PHE A 42 -8.37 1.97 6.25
CA PHE A 42 -8.55 2.40 7.64
C PHE A 42 -8.29 3.88 7.87
N ALA A 43 -7.90 4.65 6.85
CA ALA A 43 -7.52 6.06 6.99
C ALA A 43 -8.62 6.94 7.60
N ASP A 44 -9.88 6.67 7.26
CA ASP A 44 -11.05 7.42 7.73
C ASP A 44 -11.69 6.84 9.01
N ARG A 45 -11.08 5.81 9.63
CA ARG A 45 -11.63 5.22 10.85
C ARG A 45 -11.15 5.95 12.10
N ARG A 46 -12.10 6.30 12.98
CA ARG A 46 -11.79 6.72 14.35
C ARG A 46 -11.58 5.51 15.24
N PHE A 47 -10.36 5.34 15.75
CA PHE A 47 -10.02 4.29 16.70
C PHE A 47 -10.32 4.72 18.13
N SER A 48 -10.96 3.85 18.92
CA SER A 48 -11.08 4.04 20.37
C SER A 48 -9.81 3.57 21.07
N ARG A 49 -9.51 4.14 22.26
CA ARG A 49 -8.45 3.58 23.11
C ARG A 49 -8.87 2.17 23.53
N ALA A 50 -8.03 1.18 23.24
CA ALA A 50 -8.32 -0.22 23.52
C ALA A 50 -8.48 -0.52 25.02
N TRP A 51 -7.92 0.32 25.88
CA TRP A 51 -7.97 0.16 27.33
C TRP A 51 -8.45 1.47 27.96
N THR A 52 -9.59 1.41 28.66
CA THR A 52 -10.03 2.45 29.58
C THR A 52 -9.89 1.89 30.98
N VAL A 53 -8.81 2.28 31.66
CA VAL A 53 -8.60 1.93 33.06
C VAL A 53 -9.53 2.81 33.91
N LYS A 54 -10.31 2.20 34.80
CA LYS A 54 -10.86 2.85 35.98
C LYS A 54 -10.46 2.05 37.21
#